data_AF-A0A967LD05-F1
#
_entry.id   AF-A0A967LD05-F1
#
_cell.length_a   1.000
_cell.length_b   1.000
_cell.length_c   1.000
_cell.angle_alpha   90.00
_cell.angle_beta   90.00
_cell.angle_gamma   90.00
#
_symmetry.space_group_name_H-M   'P 1'
#
loop_
_entity.id
_entity.type
_entity.pdbx_description
1 polymer ?
#
loop_
_entity_poly.entity_id
_entity_poly.type
_entity_poly.pdbx_seq_one_letter_code
_entity_poly.pdbx_strand_id
1 'polypeptide(L)'
;MILTDGRNEAGPVAELRRRWNAIPVPGSGPDRDRLRAGVRAACEDLREFIIAERGKHALGSGIPARVKGLHSSHQAVILRKNRDLASLRRRGKLPEPDGTVETAQLRDAIARFCSVFPDAFYVSERGRMFLPPEKRNKGRHLSAGFHMMLGYFRDDAPLYELILEPEDQRTLDVMWHELEFLPRTPVRQFADFVYLERGESPSFLQSEEFAFARQDADVTSEAKMRRLAGLYLDKVREAGIDEEIHPVIEEYFAGMSARVRRLENEEREAQPRQLEALLRLAARAWQRPLSQDERDELLAFYRARRAEDLSHQEAMRDAFVSVLVSPRFFFRSTAADPGPEPTLLTHHELASRLSYFLWSSLPDGELSRHAAAGDLHNREVLLAQTRRLLRDPRIRRLATEFGGHWLDFRRFESHQGVDRERFPSFTDELRQAMFEEPVRFMTDLVQRDGSIMELVDGTHTFVNPVLARHYGLPEAGPSEGPWRRVDNADRFGRGGLLSMSVFLTANSPGLRTSPVKRGYWVVRRV
;
A
#
# COMPACT_ATOMS: atom_id res chain seq x y z
N MET A 1 -1.08 -16.89 -29.67
CA MET A 1 -1.09 -17.83 -30.84
C MET A 1 -1.11 -17.12 -32.21
N ILE A 2 -0.53 -15.91 -32.39
CA ILE A 2 -0.48 -15.20 -33.70
C ILE A 2 0.79 -15.51 -34.50
N LEU A 3 1.87 -15.86 -33.81
CA LEU A 3 3.20 -16.05 -34.41
C LEU A 3 3.46 -17.47 -34.93
N THR A 4 2.63 -18.44 -34.53
CA THR A 4 2.96 -19.88 -34.66
C THR A 4 1.91 -20.72 -35.39
N ASP A 5 0.77 -20.16 -35.77
CA ASP A 5 -0.39 -20.96 -36.24
C ASP A 5 -0.54 -21.06 -37.77
N GLY A 6 0.45 -20.59 -38.54
CA GLY A 6 0.51 -20.77 -40.00
C GLY A 6 -0.55 -20.03 -40.83
N ARG A 7 -1.56 -19.40 -40.22
CA ARG A 7 -2.65 -18.69 -40.93
C ARG A 7 -2.20 -17.33 -41.44
N ASN A 8 -2.70 -16.86 -42.58
CA ASN A 8 -2.44 -15.53 -43.16
C ASN A 8 -0.96 -15.29 -43.50
N GLU A 9 -0.51 -15.85 -44.62
CA GLU A 9 0.87 -15.72 -45.13
C GLU A 9 1.15 -14.38 -45.82
N ALA A 10 0.15 -13.49 -45.89
CA ALA A 10 0.28 -12.14 -46.43
C ALA A 10 -0.20 -11.08 -45.42
N GLY A 11 0.28 -9.84 -45.58
CA GLY A 11 -0.10 -8.70 -44.74
C GLY A 11 0.68 -8.59 -43.42
N PRO A 12 0.16 -7.83 -42.44
CA PRO A 12 0.93 -7.43 -41.25
C PRO A 12 1.32 -8.59 -40.34
N VAL A 13 0.52 -9.67 -40.31
CA VAL A 13 0.82 -10.89 -39.52
C VAL A 13 2.02 -11.64 -40.10
N ALA A 14 2.14 -11.71 -41.42
CA ALA A 14 3.25 -12.39 -42.07
C ALA A 14 4.58 -11.66 -41.86
N GLU A 15 4.56 -10.33 -41.98
CA GLU A 15 5.75 -9.49 -41.70
C GLU A 15 6.15 -9.56 -40.23
N LEU A 16 5.19 -9.52 -39.32
CA LEU A 16 5.44 -9.70 -37.89
C LEU A 16 6.14 -11.04 -37.60
N ARG A 17 5.68 -12.14 -38.21
CA ARG A 17 6.32 -13.46 -38.07
C ARG A 17 7.72 -13.48 -38.63
N ARG A 18 7.95 -12.89 -39.81
CA ARG A 18 9.30 -12.78 -40.39
C ARG A 18 10.26 -12.09 -39.43
N ARG A 19 9.87 -10.93 -38.89
CA ARG A 19 10.69 -10.16 -37.94
C ARG A 19 10.93 -10.94 -36.65
N TRP A 20 9.90 -11.57 -36.08
CA TRP A 20 10.04 -12.41 -34.89
C TRP A 20 11.02 -13.57 -35.10
N ASN A 21 10.89 -14.30 -36.21
CA ASN A 21 11.76 -15.43 -36.53
C ASN A 21 13.20 -15.02 -36.85
N ALA A 22 13.43 -13.74 -37.18
CA ALA A 22 14.76 -13.18 -37.39
C ALA A 22 15.45 -12.75 -36.08
N ILE A 23 14.74 -12.75 -34.93
CA ILE A 23 15.33 -12.42 -33.63
C ILE A 23 16.32 -13.55 -33.25
N PRO A 24 17.58 -13.22 -32.94
CA PRO A 24 18.57 -14.22 -32.53
C PRO A 24 18.12 -14.96 -31.27
N VAL A 25 18.18 -16.29 -31.27
CA VAL A 25 17.93 -17.10 -30.06
C VAL A 25 19.13 -16.94 -29.11
N PRO A 26 18.93 -16.53 -27.84
CA PRO A 26 20.04 -16.44 -26.90
C PRO A 26 20.60 -17.84 -26.60
N GLY A 27 21.82 -18.13 -27.08
CA GLY A 27 22.56 -19.33 -26.70
C GLY A 27 23.23 -19.21 -25.33
N SER A 28 23.48 -20.33 -24.66
CA SER A 28 24.31 -20.42 -23.46
C SER A 28 25.79 -20.37 -23.84
N GLY A 29 26.41 -19.19 -23.80
CA GLY A 29 27.83 -19.02 -24.16
C GLY A 29 28.44 -17.65 -23.85
N PRO A 30 29.76 -17.48 -24.10
CA PRO A 30 30.53 -16.30 -23.70
C PRO A 30 30.19 -15.00 -24.46
N ASP A 31 29.38 -15.06 -25.52
CA ASP A 31 28.97 -13.89 -26.35
C ASP A 31 27.66 -13.24 -25.85
N ARG A 32 27.32 -13.48 -24.58
CA ARG A 32 26.00 -13.20 -24.00
C ARG A 32 25.58 -11.74 -24.05
N ASP A 33 26.51 -10.80 -23.87
CA ASP A 33 26.20 -9.36 -23.87
C ASP A 33 26.08 -8.78 -25.30
N ARG A 34 26.83 -9.32 -26.26
CA ARG A 34 26.70 -8.96 -27.68
C ARG A 34 25.38 -9.48 -28.26
N LEU A 35 25.01 -10.71 -27.91
CA LEU A 35 23.70 -11.30 -28.20
C LEU A 35 22.56 -10.51 -27.55
N ARG A 36 22.72 -10.03 -26.31
CA ARG A 36 21.73 -9.16 -25.65
C ARG A 36 21.51 -7.83 -26.37
N ALA A 37 22.58 -7.20 -26.88
CA ALA A 37 22.46 -5.96 -27.66
C ALA A 37 21.73 -6.20 -28.99
N GLY A 38 22.06 -7.30 -29.70
CA GLY A 38 21.37 -7.69 -30.94
C GLY A 38 19.89 -8.03 -30.73
N VAL A 39 19.57 -8.78 -29.67
CA VAL A 39 18.18 -9.08 -29.28
C VAL A 39 17.43 -7.80 -28.93
N ARG A 40 18.03 -6.89 -28.18
CA ARG A 40 17.41 -5.59 -27.85
C ARG A 40 17.08 -4.79 -29.11
N ALA A 41 18.04 -4.66 -30.03
CA ALA A 41 17.82 -3.93 -31.27
C ALA A 41 16.72 -4.55 -32.13
N ALA A 42 16.65 -5.89 -32.20
CA ALA A 42 15.59 -6.60 -32.92
C ALA A 42 14.20 -6.41 -32.27
N CYS A 43 14.13 -6.41 -30.93
CA CYS A 43 12.90 -6.08 -30.22
C CYS A 43 12.46 -4.62 -30.43
N GLU A 44 13.41 -3.68 -30.51
CA GLU A 44 13.12 -2.27 -30.82
C GLU A 44 12.59 -2.11 -32.25
N ASP A 45 13.19 -2.78 -33.24
CA ASP A 45 12.68 -2.80 -34.62
C ASP A 45 11.26 -3.39 -34.70
N LEU A 46 11.01 -4.51 -34.00
CA LEU A 46 9.69 -5.11 -33.94
C LEU A 46 8.64 -4.16 -33.34
N ARG A 47 9.01 -3.43 -32.27
CA ARG A 47 8.17 -2.38 -31.67
C ARG A 47 7.84 -1.28 -32.67
N GLU A 48 8.85 -0.71 -33.33
CA GLU A 48 8.64 0.37 -34.29
C GLU A 48 7.76 -0.08 -35.47
N PHE A 49 7.95 -1.30 -35.98
CA PHE A 49 7.09 -1.88 -36.99
C PHE A 49 5.64 -1.98 -36.50
N ILE A 50 5.40 -2.55 -35.31
CA ILE A 50 4.04 -2.68 -34.76
C ILE A 50 3.37 -1.31 -34.65
N ILE A 51 4.09 -0.30 -34.16
CA ILE A 51 3.59 1.08 -34.02
C ILE A 51 3.22 1.66 -35.39
N ALA A 52 4.13 1.58 -36.37
CA ALA A 52 3.91 2.11 -37.71
C ALA A 52 2.75 1.41 -38.42
N GLU A 53 2.71 0.07 -38.35
CA GLU A 53 1.69 -0.75 -38.99
C GLU A 53 0.32 -0.55 -38.35
N ARG A 54 0.24 -0.48 -37.01
CA ARG A 54 -1.03 -0.18 -36.33
C ARG A 54 -1.58 1.19 -36.72
N GLY A 55 -0.71 2.17 -36.91
CA GLY A 55 -1.06 3.52 -37.36
C GLY A 55 -1.80 3.56 -38.71
N LYS A 56 -1.44 2.67 -39.64
CA LYS A 56 -2.11 2.56 -40.96
C LYS A 56 -3.58 2.12 -40.86
N HIS A 57 -3.88 1.30 -39.84
CA HIS A 57 -5.19 0.70 -39.65
C HIS A 57 -5.98 1.33 -38.49
N ALA A 58 -5.57 2.48 -37.97
CA ALA A 58 -6.31 3.17 -36.92
C ALA A 58 -7.71 3.56 -37.42
N LEU A 59 -8.75 3.06 -36.76
CA LEU A 59 -10.08 3.66 -36.87
C LEU A 59 -9.98 5.01 -36.16
N GLY A 60 -10.39 6.11 -36.79
CA GLY A 60 -10.33 7.45 -36.18
C GLY A 60 -11.06 7.49 -34.82
N SER A 61 -11.06 8.63 -34.13
CA SER A 61 -11.80 8.78 -32.87
C SER A 61 -13.31 8.81 -33.10
N GLY A 62 -13.88 7.73 -33.61
CA GLY A 62 -15.31 7.46 -33.75
C GLY A 62 -15.93 7.34 -32.38
N ILE A 63 -15.97 8.47 -31.69
CA ILE A 63 -16.75 8.74 -30.52
C ILE A 63 -18.19 8.47 -30.95
N PRO A 64 -18.91 7.49 -30.34
CA PRO A 64 -20.34 7.30 -30.60
C PRO A 64 -21.06 8.65 -30.60
N ALA A 65 -21.97 8.81 -31.57
CA ALA A 65 -22.73 10.04 -31.77
C ALA A 65 -23.37 10.48 -30.43
N ARG A 66 -23.49 11.80 -30.23
CA ARG A 66 -24.25 12.32 -29.08
C ARG A 66 -25.67 11.74 -29.17
N VAL A 67 -26.13 11.10 -28.10
CA VAL A 67 -27.53 10.69 -28.00
C VAL A 67 -28.35 11.96 -27.86
N LYS A 68 -29.16 12.28 -28.87
CA LYS A 68 -29.98 13.49 -28.89
C LYS A 68 -30.98 13.42 -27.72
N GLY A 69 -31.02 14.47 -26.90
CA GLY A 69 -31.90 14.53 -25.73
C GLY A 69 -31.28 14.05 -24.42
N LEU A 70 -30.13 13.36 -24.44
CA LEU A 70 -29.35 13.05 -23.23
C LEU A 70 -28.11 13.92 -23.12
N HIS A 71 -27.74 14.26 -21.88
CA HIS A 71 -26.53 15.00 -21.64
C HIS A 71 -25.29 14.15 -21.96
N SER A 72 -24.23 14.78 -22.48
CA SER A 72 -23.02 14.06 -22.92
C SER A 72 -22.23 13.40 -21.78
N SER A 73 -22.52 13.78 -20.52
CA SER A 73 -21.98 13.15 -19.32
C SER A 73 -22.93 12.16 -18.63
N HIS A 74 -24.02 11.75 -19.30
CA HIS A 74 -24.90 10.70 -18.78
C HIS A 74 -24.11 9.41 -18.57
N GLN A 75 -24.24 8.78 -17.40
CA GLN A 75 -23.36 7.69 -16.97
C GLN A 75 -23.45 6.43 -17.86
N ALA A 76 -24.66 5.93 -18.16
CA ALA A 76 -24.84 4.80 -19.08
C ALA A 76 -24.26 5.08 -20.48
N VAL A 77 -24.46 6.30 -21.00
CA VAL A 77 -23.90 6.74 -22.28
C VAL A 77 -22.37 6.75 -22.23
N ILE A 78 -21.75 7.32 -21.19
CA ILE A 78 -20.29 7.35 -21.05
C ILE A 78 -19.71 5.93 -20.94
N LEU A 79 -20.32 5.06 -20.15
CA LEU A 79 -19.81 3.70 -19.97
C LEU A 79 -19.92 2.88 -21.26
N ARG A 80 -21.05 2.98 -21.99
CA ARG A 80 -21.17 2.43 -23.35
C ARG A 80 -20.07 2.97 -24.24
N LYS A 81 -19.86 4.29 -24.21
CA LYS A 81 -18.83 4.96 -25.01
C LYS A 81 -17.42 4.46 -24.71
N ASN A 82 -17.09 4.27 -23.44
CA ASN A 82 -15.79 3.73 -23.03
C ASN A 82 -15.62 2.28 -23.48
N ARG A 83 -16.67 1.46 -23.38
CA ARG A 83 -16.71 0.08 -23.90
C ARG A 83 -16.52 0.05 -25.42
N ASP A 84 -17.25 0.91 -26.14
CA ASP A 84 -17.17 1.04 -27.59
C ASP A 84 -15.78 1.51 -28.01
N LEU A 85 -15.21 2.50 -27.32
CA LEU A 85 -13.84 2.94 -27.55
C LEU A 85 -12.87 1.78 -27.35
N ALA A 86 -12.90 1.10 -26.20
CA ALA A 86 -12.03 -0.05 -25.92
C ALA A 86 -12.17 -1.17 -26.96
N SER A 87 -13.39 -1.41 -27.45
CA SER A 87 -13.66 -2.34 -28.55
C SER A 87 -13.06 -1.85 -29.88
N LEU A 88 -13.25 -0.57 -30.21
CA LEU A 88 -12.67 0.08 -31.40
C LEU A 88 -11.14 0.06 -31.36
N ARG A 89 -10.52 0.17 -30.17
CA ARG A 89 -9.06 0.06 -30.00
C ARG A 89 -8.49 -1.25 -30.52
N ARG A 90 -9.28 -2.33 -30.48
CA ARG A 90 -8.94 -3.67 -31.00
C ARG A 90 -9.34 -3.91 -32.46
N ARG A 91 -9.98 -2.93 -33.11
CA ARG A 91 -10.45 -3.02 -34.51
C ARG A 91 -9.58 -2.16 -35.43
N GLY A 92 -9.43 -2.62 -36.66
CA GLY A 92 -8.67 -1.93 -37.71
C GLY A 92 -9.54 -1.43 -38.85
N LYS A 93 -9.11 -0.37 -39.54
CA LYS A 93 -9.65 -0.02 -40.86
C LYS A 93 -9.26 -1.12 -41.84
N LEU A 94 -10.25 -1.83 -42.34
CA LEU A 94 -10.10 -2.92 -43.31
C LEU A 94 -10.24 -2.37 -44.74
N PRO A 95 -9.50 -2.91 -45.74
CA PRO A 95 -9.69 -2.57 -47.14
C PRO A 95 -11.09 -3.00 -47.63
N GLU A 96 -11.70 -2.26 -48.55
CA GLU A 96 -13.04 -2.57 -49.08
C GLU A 96 -13.09 -3.98 -49.70
N PRO A 97 -14.19 -4.73 -49.50
CA PRO A 97 -14.32 -6.06 -50.07
C PRO A 97 -14.49 -5.98 -51.60
N ASP A 98 -13.67 -6.71 -52.34
CA ASP A 98 -13.72 -6.82 -53.80
C ASP A 98 -14.12 -8.25 -54.27
N GLY A 99 -14.38 -9.16 -53.33
CA GLY A 99 -14.75 -10.55 -53.58
C GLY A 99 -13.59 -11.51 -53.84
N THR A 100 -12.34 -11.04 -53.82
CA THR A 100 -11.15 -11.87 -54.04
C THR A 100 -10.70 -12.60 -52.77
N VAL A 101 -10.03 -13.74 -52.94
CA VAL A 101 -9.48 -14.53 -51.82
C VAL A 101 -8.35 -13.75 -51.14
N GLU A 102 -7.55 -13.03 -51.92
CA GLU A 102 -6.42 -12.21 -51.47
C GLU A 102 -6.89 -11.07 -50.56
N THR A 103 -7.93 -10.34 -50.96
CA THR A 103 -8.52 -9.28 -50.12
C THR A 103 -9.19 -9.85 -48.87
N ALA A 104 -9.84 -11.02 -48.95
CA ALA A 104 -10.40 -11.69 -47.78
C ALA A 104 -9.31 -12.12 -46.77
N GLN A 105 -8.21 -12.71 -47.25
CA GLN A 105 -7.06 -13.10 -46.43
C GLN A 105 -6.36 -11.88 -45.81
N LEU A 106 -6.20 -10.79 -46.57
CA LEU A 106 -5.62 -9.54 -46.06
C LEU A 106 -6.51 -8.90 -45.00
N ARG A 107 -7.83 -8.89 -45.19
CA ARG A 107 -8.79 -8.40 -44.19
C ARG A 107 -8.71 -9.20 -42.89
N ASP A 108 -8.66 -10.53 -42.98
CA ASP A 108 -8.50 -11.39 -41.81
C ASP A 108 -7.14 -11.16 -41.10
N ALA A 109 -6.06 -11.03 -41.87
CA ALA A 109 -4.74 -10.70 -41.35
C ALA A 109 -4.73 -9.38 -40.59
N ILE A 110 -5.31 -8.31 -41.15
CA ILE A 110 -5.38 -7.00 -40.51
C ILE A 110 -6.27 -7.03 -39.27
N ALA A 111 -7.45 -7.66 -39.35
CA ALA A 111 -8.36 -7.77 -38.21
C ALA A 111 -7.69 -8.47 -37.02
N ARG A 112 -6.99 -9.57 -37.31
CA ARG A 112 -6.26 -10.35 -36.33
C ARG A 112 -5.04 -9.64 -35.77
N PHE A 113 -4.30 -8.92 -36.61
CA PHE A 113 -3.20 -8.07 -36.16
C PHE A 113 -3.72 -6.98 -35.21
N CYS A 114 -4.79 -6.26 -35.56
CA CYS A 114 -5.35 -5.21 -34.73
C CYS A 114 -5.97 -5.72 -33.43
N SER A 115 -6.51 -6.96 -33.40
CA SER A 115 -7.03 -7.55 -32.17
C SER A 115 -5.94 -7.88 -31.17
N VAL A 116 -4.72 -8.20 -31.65
CA VAL A 116 -3.56 -8.53 -30.81
C VAL A 116 -2.72 -7.27 -30.48
N PHE A 117 -2.73 -6.26 -31.34
CA PHE A 117 -2.03 -5.00 -31.11
C PHE A 117 -3.03 -3.85 -31.05
N PRO A 118 -3.69 -3.62 -29.90
CA PRO A 118 -4.65 -2.53 -29.77
C PRO A 118 -3.94 -1.18 -29.94
N ASP A 119 -4.68 -0.14 -30.34
CA ASP A 119 -4.15 1.23 -30.38
C ASP A 119 -3.82 1.80 -28.97
N ALA A 120 -4.18 1.08 -27.91
CA ALA A 120 -4.14 1.48 -26.50
C ALA A 120 -2.74 1.50 -25.86
N PHE A 121 -1.74 0.84 -26.46
CA PHE A 121 -0.34 0.97 -26.00
C PHE A 121 0.23 2.38 -26.27
N TYR A 122 -0.53 3.21 -26.99
CA TYR A 122 -0.34 4.65 -27.07
C TYR A 122 -1.10 5.32 -25.93
N VAL A 123 -0.34 5.80 -24.94
CA VAL A 123 -0.65 6.87 -24.00
C VAL A 123 -2.00 7.55 -24.28
N SER A 124 -3.07 7.06 -23.63
CA SER A 124 -4.30 7.82 -23.55
C SER A 124 -4.22 8.73 -22.32
N GLU A 125 -4.70 9.96 -22.43
CA GLU A 125 -4.72 10.91 -21.32
C GLU A 125 -6.10 10.94 -20.64
N ARG A 126 -6.13 11.37 -19.39
CA ARG A 126 -7.37 11.49 -18.61
C ARG A 126 -8.33 12.50 -19.27
N GLY A 127 -9.60 12.13 -19.43
CA GLY A 127 -10.63 13.06 -19.92
C GLY A 127 -10.52 13.41 -21.41
N ARG A 128 -9.79 12.62 -22.21
CA ARG A 128 -9.65 12.75 -23.68
C ARG A 128 -10.96 13.08 -24.42
N MET A 129 -12.08 12.59 -23.90
CA MET A 129 -13.44 12.77 -24.44
C MET A 129 -13.95 14.21 -24.36
N PHE A 130 -13.45 15.01 -23.42
CA PHE A 130 -13.79 16.41 -23.23
C PHE A 130 -12.80 17.36 -23.93
N LEU A 131 -11.75 16.82 -24.54
CA LEU A 131 -10.72 17.60 -25.23
C LEU A 131 -10.99 17.65 -26.75
N PRO A 132 -10.80 18.82 -27.37
CA PRO A 132 -10.76 18.93 -28.84
C PRO A 132 -9.70 17.99 -29.44
N PRO A 133 -9.94 17.39 -30.63
CA PRO A 133 -9.03 16.42 -31.25
C PRO A 133 -7.55 16.84 -31.25
N GLU A 134 -7.28 18.11 -31.54
CA GLU A 134 -5.96 18.73 -31.64
C GLU A 134 -5.25 18.93 -30.28
N LYS A 135 -5.98 18.85 -29.17
CA LYS A 135 -5.45 18.92 -27.79
C LYS A 135 -5.34 17.55 -27.13
N ARG A 136 -5.75 16.47 -27.82
CA ARG A 136 -5.72 15.12 -27.28
C ARG A 136 -4.31 14.54 -27.22
N ASN A 137 -4.04 13.72 -26.21
CA ASN A 137 -2.80 13.00 -25.93
C ASN A 137 -1.55 13.91 -25.82
N LYS A 138 -1.74 15.14 -25.34
CA LYS A 138 -0.67 16.14 -25.13
C LYS A 138 -0.48 16.51 -23.66
N GLY A 139 -1.35 16.03 -22.76
CA GLY A 139 -1.36 16.32 -21.32
C GLY A 139 -0.95 15.14 -20.44
N ARG A 140 -1.40 15.15 -19.16
CA ARG A 140 -1.14 14.07 -18.19
C ARG A 140 -1.67 12.73 -18.70
N HIS A 141 -0.72 11.85 -19.03
CA HIS A 141 -0.92 10.46 -19.43
C HIS A 141 -1.70 9.67 -18.37
N LEU A 142 -2.35 8.57 -18.78
CA LEU A 142 -3.07 7.63 -17.92
C LEU A 142 -2.28 7.35 -16.63
N SER A 143 -2.62 8.05 -15.56
CA SER A 143 -2.48 7.52 -14.23
C SER A 143 -3.70 6.63 -13.99
N ALA A 144 -3.53 5.49 -13.34
CA ALA A 144 -4.62 4.78 -12.71
C ALA A 144 -5.26 5.75 -11.71
N GLY A 145 -6.30 6.46 -12.14
CA GLY A 145 -6.84 7.61 -11.44
C GLY A 145 -8.35 7.53 -11.45
N PHE A 146 -8.93 7.33 -10.27
CA PHE A 146 -10.37 7.36 -10.05
C PHE A 146 -10.99 8.62 -10.64
N HIS A 147 -11.97 8.48 -11.51
CA HIS A 147 -12.86 9.58 -11.85
C HIS A 147 -14.24 9.25 -11.29
N MET A 148 -14.70 10.05 -10.33
CA MET A 148 -15.92 9.77 -9.55
C MET A 148 -17.15 9.48 -10.43
N MET A 149 -17.28 10.19 -11.56
CA MET A 149 -18.30 9.87 -12.56
C MET A 149 -17.93 8.65 -13.42
N LEU A 150 -16.80 8.65 -14.13
CA LEU A 150 -16.46 7.60 -15.12
C LEU A 150 -16.24 6.19 -14.52
N GLY A 151 -16.04 6.08 -13.20
CA GLY A 151 -15.62 4.85 -12.55
C GLY A 151 -14.21 4.42 -12.97
N TYR A 152 -13.82 3.20 -12.59
CA TYR A 152 -12.67 2.55 -13.19
C TYR A 152 -13.11 1.68 -14.36
N PHE A 153 -12.31 1.69 -15.42
CA PHE A 153 -12.50 0.82 -16.58
C PHE A 153 -11.28 -0.11 -16.70
N ARG A 154 -11.52 -1.37 -17.09
CA ARG A 154 -10.50 -2.36 -17.41
C ARG A 154 -9.82 -2.02 -18.74
N ASP A 155 -9.14 -0.88 -18.81
CA ASP A 155 -8.33 -0.45 -19.96
C ASP A 155 -7.13 -1.39 -20.18
N ASP A 156 -6.83 -2.22 -19.18
CA ASP A 156 -5.87 -3.31 -19.17
C ASP A 156 -6.37 -4.59 -19.88
N ALA A 157 -7.63 -4.67 -20.31
CA ALA A 157 -8.18 -5.87 -20.95
C ALA A 157 -7.30 -6.43 -22.11
N PRO A 158 -6.71 -5.61 -22.99
CA PRO A 158 -5.79 -6.14 -24.00
C PRO A 158 -4.50 -6.72 -23.42
N LEU A 159 -3.91 -6.10 -22.39
CA LEU A 159 -2.75 -6.65 -21.69
C LEU A 159 -3.11 -7.98 -21.01
N TYR A 160 -4.25 -7.99 -20.32
CA TYR A 160 -4.79 -9.13 -19.61
C TYR A 160 -5.03 -10.34 -20.52
N GLU A 161 -5.66 -10.14 -21.68
CA GLU A 161 -6.00 -11.22 -22.61
C GLU A 161 -4.79 -11.74 -23.43
N LEU A 162 -3.79 -10.89 -23.67
CA LEU A 162 -2.77 -11.17 -24.70
C LEU A 162 -1.37 -11.44 -24.15
N ILE A 163 -1.05 -10.92 -22.96
CA ILE A 163 0.31 -10.93 -22.40
C ILE A 163 0.38 -11.68 -21.07
N LEU A 164 -0.67 -11.58 -20.26
CA LEU A 164 -0.66 -12.15 -18.91
C LEU A 164 -0.95 -13.65 -18.91
N GLU A 165 -0.12 -14.40 -18.17
CA GLU A 165 -0.39 -15.80 -17.88
C GLU A 165 -1.55 -15.94 -16.87
N PRO A 166 -2.17 -17.13 -16.73
CA PRO A 166 -3.31 -17.30 -15.80
C PRO A 166 -3.02 -16.93 -14.34
N GLU A 167 -1.76 -17.00 -13.90
CA GLU A 167 -1.36 -16.53 -12.57
C GLU A 167 -1.32 -15.00 -12.48
N ASP A 168 -0.75 -14.34 -13.48
CA ASP A 168 -0.71 -12.87 -13.57
C ASP A 168 -2.12 -12.27 -13.70
N GLN A 169 -2.98 -12.93 -14.48
CA GLN A 169 -4.39 -12.59 -14.60
C GLN A 169 -5.10 -12.64 -13.24
N ARG A 170 -4.91 -13.73 -12.48
CA ARG A 170 -5.49 -13.86 -11.13
C ARG A 170 -4.99 -12.78 -10.20
N THR A 171 -3.69 -12.48 -10.21
CA THR A 171 -3.12 -11.38 -9.41
C THR A 171 -3.77 -10.04 -9.77
N LEU A 172 -3.88 -9.73 -11.06
CA LEU A 172 -4.50 -8.49 -11.52
C LEU A 172 -5.99 -8.42 -11.14
N ASP A 173 -6.72 -9.52 -11.25
CA ASP A 173 -8.12 -9.60 -10.86
C ASP A 173 -8.31 -9.39 -9.35
N VAL A 174 -7.42 -9.93 -8.52
CA VAL A 174 -7.41 -9.67 -7.08
C VAL A 174 -7.20 -8.18 -6.81
N MET A 175 -6.25 -7.53 -7.49
CA MET A 175 -6.03 -6.09 -7.33
C MET A 175 -7.25 -5.26 -7.73
N TRP A 176 -7.91 -5.61 -8.83
CA TRP A 176 -9.17 -4.98 -9.24
C TRP A 176 -10.30 -5.19 -8.25
N HIS A 177 -10.39 -6.42 -7.72
CA HIS A 177 -11.36 -6.77 -6.71
C HIS A 177 -11.13 -5.99 -5.41
N GLU A 178 -9.89 -5.89 -4.92
CA GLU A 178 -9.52 -5.07 -3.77
C GLU A 178 -9.85 -3.58 -4.00
N LEU A 179 -9.63 -3.09 -5.22
CA LEU A 179 -9.98 -1.73 -5.62
C LEU A 179 -11.49 -1.50 -5.64
N GLU A 180 -12.32 -2.51 -5.93
CA GLU A 180 -13.77 -2.39 -5.79
C GLU A 180 -14.21 -2.49 -4.33
N PHE A 181 -13.64 -3.45 -3.59
CA PHE A 181 -14.06 -3.85 -2.24
C PHE A 181 -13.67 -2.82 -1.17
N LEU A 182 -12.37 -2.50 -1.05
CA LEU A 182 -11.85 -1.66 0.03
C LEU A 182 -12.46 -0.25 0.06
N PRO A 183 -12.54 0.49 -1.07
CA PRO A 183 -13.19 1.80 -1.09
C PRO A 183 -14.70 1.71 -1.36
N ARG A 184 -15.29 0.51 -1.48
CA ARG A 184 -16.70 0.31 -1.86
C ARG A 184 -17.08 1.07 -3.14
N THR A 185 -16.25 0.96 -4.18
CA THR A 185 -16.38 1.79 -5.38
C THR A 185 -17.75 1.70 -6.06
N PRO A 186 -18.37 0.54 -6.28
CA PRO A 186 -19.69 0.46 -6.93
C PRO A 186 -20.77 1.24 -6.17
N VAL A 187 -20.77 1.16 -4.84
CA VAL A 187 -21.71 1.87 -3.97
C VAL A 187 -21.52 3.38 -4.09
N ARG A 188 -20.28 3.85 -3.97
CA ARG A 188 -19.95 5.28 -4.09
C ARG A 188 -20.26 5.83 -5.48
N GLN A 189 -19.88 5.09 -6.52
CA GLN A 189 -20.12 5.49 -7.91
C GLN A 189 -21.62 5.66 -8.18
N PHE A 190 -22.45 4.74 -7.71
CA PHE A 190 -23.89 4.83 -7.90
C PHE A 190 -24.52 5.94 -7.05
N ALA A 191 -24.13 6.07 -5.78
CA ALA A 191 -24.59 7.14 -4.91
C ALA A 191 -24.24 8.53 -5.48
N ASP A 192 -23.00 8.72 -5.92
CA ASP A 192 -22.53 9.97 -6.53
C ASP A 192 -23.27 10.28 -7.84
N PHE A 193 -23.58 9.25 -8.65
CA PHE A 193 -24.40 9.41 -9.85
C PHE A 193 -25.77 10.02 -9.53
N VAL A 194 -26.39 9.61 -8.42
CA VAL A 194 -27.68 10.16 -7.98
C VAL A 194 -27.51 11.53 -7.32
N TYR A 195 -26.64 11.66 -6.32
CA TYR A 195 -26.61 12.85 -5.45
C TYR A 195 -25.88 14.04 -6.05
N LEU A 196 -24.82 13.82 -6.84
CA LEU A 196 -24.03 14.93 -7.35
C LEU A 196 -24.62 15.53 -8.62
N GLU A 197 -25.60 14.87 -9.27
CA GLU A 197 -26.32 15.33 -10.47
C GLU A 197 -25.43 15.78 -11.66
N ARG A 198 -24.09 15.61 -11.58
CA ARG A 198 -23.11 16.13 -12.56
C ARG A 198 -23.16 15.43 -13.93
N GLY A 199 -23.93 14.36 -14.03
CA GLY A 199 -24.13 13.57 -15.24
C GLY A 199 -25.35 14.00 -16.07
N GLU A 200 -26.33 14.66 -15.47
CA GLU A 200 -27.67 14.85 -16.03
C GLU A 200 -28.04 16.32 -16.19
N SER A 201 -29.02 16.60 -17.05
CA SER A 201 -29.66 17.92 -17.08
C SER A 201 -30.30 18.20 -15.71
N PRO A 202 -30.20 19.43 -15.16
CA PRO A 202 -30.88 19.79 -13.91
C PRO A 202 -32.37 19.42 -13.91
N SER A 203 -33.04 19.49 -15.05
CA SER A 203 -34.45 19.12 -15.21
C SER A 203 -34.77 17.61 -15.15
N PHE A 204 -33.75 16.74 -15.15
CA PHE A 204 -33.95 15.28 -15.23
C PHE A 204 -34.12 14.64 -13.86
N LEU A 205 -33.12 14.72 -12.98
CA LEU A 205 -33.17 14.12 -11.63
C LEU A 205 -33.85 15.01 -10.57
N GLN A 206 -34.13 16.28 -10.89
CA GLN A 206 -34.78 17.19 -9.94
C GLN A 206 -36.32 17.12 -9.95
N SER A 207 -36.92 16.35 -10.86
CA SER A 207 -38.38 16.21 -10.90
C SER A 207 -38.91 15.45 -9.68
N GLU A 208 -40.19 15.64 -9.38
CA GLU A 208 -40.82 15.16 -8.14
C GLU A 208 -40.77 13.62 -8.04
N GLU A 209 -40.83 12.93 -9.17
CA GLU A 209 -40.78 11.47 -9.27
C GLU A 209 -39.46 10.89 -8.72
N PHE A 210 -38.36 11.67 -8.76
CA PHE A 210 -37.04 11.31 -8.25
C PHE A 210 -36.78 11.79 -6.82
N ALA A 211 -37.73 12.47 -6.16
CA ALA A 211 -37.54 13.00 -4.80
C ALA A 211 -37.16 11.93 -3.77
N PHE A 212 -37.66 10.70 -3.93
CA PHE A 212 -37.33 9.57 -3.05
C PHE A 212 -35.83 9.23 -3.03
N ALA A 213 -35.11 9.51 -4.12
CA ALA A 213 -33.68 9.20 -4.23
C ALA A 213 -32.81 10.28 -3.56
N ARG A 214 -33.35 11.49 -3.36
CA ARG A 214 -32.64 12.64 -2.76
C ARG A 214 -32.79 12.71 -1.23
N GLN A 215 -33.87 12.16 -0.68
CA GLN A 215 -34.22 12.27 0.74
C GLN A 215 -33.69 11.12 1.61
N ASP A 216 -33.07 10.11 1.00
CA ASP A 216 -32.67 8.88 1.67
C ASP A 216 -31.14 8.73 1.68
N ALA A 217 -30.58 8.25 2.79
CA ALA A 217 -29.14 8.04 2.95
C ALA A 217 -28.61 6.81 2.18
N ASP A 218 -29.47 5.83 1.86
CA ASP A 218 -29.10 4.65 1.08
C ASP A 218 -29.93 4.55 -0.21
N VAL A 219 -29.41 5.16 -1.28
CA VAL A 219 -29.99 5.02 -2.63
C VAL A 219 -29.64 3.69 -3.30
N THR A 220 -28.76 2.88 -2.71
CA THR A 220 -28.20 1.69 -3.35
C THR A 220 -28.99 0.41 -3.12
N SER A 221 -30.08 0.46 -2.34
CA SER A 221 -30.95 -0.70 -2.10
C SER A 221 -31.58 -1.22 -3.40
N GLU A 222 -31.73 -2.54 -3.51
CA GLU A 222 -32.23 -3.17 -4.75
C GLU A 222 -33.57 -2.60 -5.22
N ALA A 223 -34.52 -2.41 -4.29
CA ALA A 223 -35.84 -1.85 -4.60
C ALA A 223 -35.75 -0.41 -5.13
N LYS A 224 -34.88 0.43 -4.55
CA LYS A 224 -34.67 1.81 -5.01
C LYS A 224 -33.94 1.86 -6.33
N MET A 225 -32.90 1.04 -6.52
CA MET A 225 -32.19 0.94 -7.80
C MET A 225 -33.14 0.51 -8.91
N ARG A 226 -34.04 -0.45 -8.65
CA ARG A 226 -35.07 -0.89 -9.60
C ARG A 226 -36.08 0.20 -9.91
N ARG A 227 -36.59 0.90 -8.88
CA ARG A 227 -37.50 2.05 -9.04
C ARG A 227 -36.84 3.16 -9.86
N LEU A 228 -35.58 3.47 -9.55
CA LEU A 228 -34.80 4.49 -10.25
C LEU A 228 -34.63 4.13 -11.72
N ALA A 229 -34.27 2.87 -12.02
CA ALA A 229 -34.14 2.38 -13.39
C ALA A 229 -35.47 2.52 -14.17
N GLY A 230 -36.60 2.14 -13.56
CA GLY A 230 -37.92 2.25 -14.18
C GLY A 230 -38.29 3.70 -14.52
N LEU A 231 -38.21 4.60 -13.52
CA LEU A 231 -38.48 6.02 -13.72
C LEU A 231 -37.54 6.67 -14.75
N TYR A 232 -36.29 6.22 -14.78
CA TYR A 232 -35.33 6.68 -15.78
C TYR A 232 -35.79 6.29 -17.19
N LEU A 233 -36.16 5.03 -17.39
CA LEU A 233 -36.60 4.53 -18.69
C LEU A 233 -37.93 5.17 -19.14
N ASP A 234 -38.86 5.36 -18.23
CA ASP A 234 -40.14 6.01 -18.53
C ASP A 234 -39.92 7.45 -19.02
N LYS A 235 -39.05 8.20 -18.34
CA LYS A 235 -38.71 9.57 -18.76
C LYS A 235 -37.96 9.63 -20.09
N VAL A 236 -37.11 8.65 -20.38
CA VAL A 236 -36.43 8.54 -21.70
C VAL A 236 -37.44 8.25 -22.81
N ARG A 237 -38.43 7.37 -22.56
CA ARG A 237 -39.54 7.08 -23.48
C ARG A 237 -40.42 8.30 -23.72
N GLU A 238 -40.82 9.01 -22.67
CA GLU A 238 -41.64 10.23 -22.74
C GLU A 238 -40.94 11.36 -23.51
N ALA A 239 -39.61 11.47 -23.36
CA ALA A 239 -38.80 12.46 -24.08
C ALA A 239 -38.57 12.12 -25.56
N GLY A 240 -39.06 10.96 -26.04
CA GLY A 240 -38.86 10.51 -27.43
C GLY A 240 -37.39 10.31 -27.80
N ILE A 241 -36.57 9.94 -26.81
CA ILE A 241 -35.15 9.68 -27.00
C ILE A 241 -34.98 8.31 -27.67
N ASP A 242 -33.93 8.18 -28.47
CA ASP A 242 -33.62 7.01 -29.30
C ASP A 242 -33.78 5.66 -28.57
N GLU A 243 -34.62 4.77 -29.10
CA GLU A 243 -34.90 3.44 -28.53
C GLU A 243 -33.63 2.56 -28.43
N GLU A 244 -32.61 2.81 -29.25
CA GLU A 244 -31.32 2.11 -29.15
C GLU A 244 -30.61 2.33 -27.81
N ILE A 245 -30.96 3.38 -27.04
CA ILE A 245 -30.36 3.65 -25.74
C ILE A 245 -31.05 2.93 -24.58
N HIS A 246 -32.29 2.46 -24.76
CA HIS A 246 -33.05 1.84 -23.67
C HIS A 246 -32.34 0.60 -23.09
N PRO A 247 -31.87 -0.37 -23.89
CA PRO A 247 -31.16 -1.54 -23.37
C PRO A 247 -29.86 -1.17 -22.65
N VAL A 248 -29.21 -0.09 -23.06
CA VAL A 248 -27.95 0.39 -22.47
C VAL A 248 -28.18 0.93 -21.06
N ILE A 249 -29.29 1.63 -20.85
CA ILE A 249 -29.70 2.15 -19.55
C ILE A 249 -30.11 0.98 -18.65
N GLU A 250 -30.90 0.02 -19.16
CA GLU A 250 -31.29 -1.19 -18.44
C GLU A 250 -30.07 -2.00 -17.99
N GLU A 251 -29.13 -2.29 -18.90
CA GLU A 251 -27.87 -2.97 -18.60
C GLU A 251 -27.03 -2.24 -17.55
N TYR A 252 -26.99 -0.90 -17.60
CA TYR A 252 -26.25 -0.10 -16.63
C TYR A 252 -26.81 -0.27 -15.22
N PHE A 253 -28.12 -0.08 -15.03
CA PHE A 253 -28.74 -0.20 -13.71
C PHE A 253 -28.68 -1.64 -13.19
N ALA A 254 -28.95 -2.63 -14.05
CA ALA A 254 -28.86 -4.04 -13.69
C ALA A 254 -27.42 -4.43 -13.31
N GLY A 255 -26.44 -4.04 -14.12
CA GLY A 255 -25.03 -4.30 -13.88
C GLY A 255 -24.51 -3.62 -12.61
N MET A 256 -24.89 -2.36 -12.37
CA MET A 256 -24.51 -1.68 -11.14
C MET A 256 -25.16 -2.32 -9.91
N SER A 257 -26.45 -2.69 -9.99
CA SER A 257 -27.15 -3.40 -8.92
C SER A 257 -26.42 -4.71 -8.60
N ALA A 258 -26.10 -5.51 -9.63
CA ALA A 258 -25.35 -6.76 -9.45
C ALA A 258 -23.98 -6.55 -8.79
N ARG A 259 -23.24 -5.48 -9.16
CA ARG A 259 -21.96 -5.13 -8.52
C ARG A 259 -22.13 -4.75 -7.05
N VAL A 260 -23.13 -3.94 -6.73
CA VAL A 260 -23.45 -3.57 -5.34
C VAL A 260 -23.85 -4.80 -4.53
N ARG A 261 -24.76 -5.64 -5.04
CA ARG A 261 -25.22 -6.86 -4.35
C ARG A 261 -24.07 -7.85 -4.13
N ARG A 262 -23.19 -8.02 -5.11
CA ARG A 262 -21.97 -8.84 -4.96
C ARG A 262 -21.11 -8.32 -3.81
N LEU A 263 -20.80 -7.02 -3.80
CA LEU A 263 -19.99 -6.40 -2.74
C LEU A 263 -20.63 -6.60 -1.36
N GLU A 264 -21.94 -6.40 -1.21
CA GLU A 264 -22.62 -6.64 0.07
C GLU A 264 -22.58 -8.09 0.53
N ASN A 265 -22.68 -9.04 -0.40
CA ASN A 265 -22.57 -10.47 -0.09
C ASN A 265 -21.15 -10.79 0.38
N GLU A 266 -20.13 -10.30 -0.34
CA GLU A 266 -18.72 -10.45 0.05
C GLU A 266 -18.44 -9.82 1.42
N GLU A 267 -18.96 -8.62 1.67
CA GLU A 267 -18.87 -7.97 2.98
C GLU A 267 -19.52 -8.82 4.06
N ARG A 268 -20.68 -9.43 3.80
CA ARG A 268 -21.40 -10.32 4.73
C ARG A 268 -20.62 -11.60 5.01
N GLU A 269 -20.07 -12.23 3.98
CA GLU A 269 -19.24 -13.44 4.08
C GLU A 269 -17.92 -13.18 4.81
N ALA A 270 -17.39 -11.96 4.74
CA ALA A 270 -16.18 -11.56 5.45
C ALA A 270 -16.39 -11.32 6.95
N GLN A 271 -17.61 -10.97 7.40
CA GLN A 271 -17.85 -10.56 8.80
C GLN A 271 -17.40 -11.60 9.84
N PRO A 272 -17.68 -12.91 9.70
CA PRO A 272 -17.21 -13.91 10.67
C PRO A 272 -15.68 -13.93 10.77
N ARG A 273 -14.98 -13.85 9.63
CA ARG A 273 -13.51 -13.83 9.59
C ARG A 273 -12.93 -12.55 10.21
N GLN A 274 -13.63 -11.43 10.06
CA GLN A 274 -13.27 -10.15 10.68
C GLN A 274 -13.46 -10.20 12.20
N LEU A 275 -14.54 -10.80 12.69
CA LEU A 275 -14.75 -11.02 14.12
C LEU A 275 -13.68 -11.94 14.73
N GLU A 276 -13.30 -13.02 14.04
CA GLU A 276 -12.17 -13.84 14.47
C GLU A 276 -10.85 -13.07 14.47
N ALA A 277 -10.64 -12.20 13.48
CA ALA A 277 -9.46 -11.34 13.43
C ALA A 277 -9.43 -10.35 14.61
N LEU A 278 -10.58 -9.80 15.01
CA LEU A 278 -10.71 -9.00 16.22
C LEU A 278 -10.30 -9.79 17.46
N LEU A 279 -10.78 -11.03 17.62
CA LEU A 279 -10.41 -11.88 18.76
C LEU A 279 -8.91 -12.22 18.76
N ARG A 280 -8.32 -12.52 17.60
CA ARG A 280 -6.85 -12.71 17.47
C ARG A 280 -6.08 -11.44 17.82
N LEU A 281 -6.61 -10.27 17.43
CA LEU A 281 -6.03 -8.98 17.75
C LEU A 281 -6.10 -8.70 19.26
N ALA A 282 -7.24 -8.96 19.90
CA ALA A 282 -7.41 -8.82 21.33
C ALA A 282 -6.47 -9.73 22.12
N ALA A 283 -6.32 -11.00 21.72
CA ALA A 283 -5.35 -11.92 22.33
C ALA A 283 -3.90 -11.39 22.24
N ARG A 284 -3.53 -10.80 21.10
CA ARG A 284 -2.21 -10.16 20.94
C ARG A 284 -2.07 -8.89 21.76
N ALA A 285 -3.11 -8.06 21.79
CA ALA A 285 -3.14 -6.80 22.53
C ALA A 285 -3.01 -7.03 24.04
N TRP A 286 -3.68 -8.06 24.56
CA TRP A 286 -3.64 -8.44 25.98
C TRP A 286 -2.54 -9.50 26.27
N GLN A 287 -1.73 -9.84 25.27
CA GLN A 287 -0.53 -10.68 25.36
C GLN A 287 -0.75 -12.11 25.89
N ARG A 288 -1.99 -12.61 25.84
CA ARG A 288 -2.37 -13.96 26.26
C ARG A 288 -3.60 -14.46 25.51
N PRO A 289 -3.87 -15.78 25.51
CA PRO A 289 -5.15 -16.31 25.07
C PRO A 289 -6.30 -15.65 25.83
N LEU A 290 -7.38 -15.34 25.09
CA LEU A 290 -8.63 -14.86 25.69
C LEU A 290 -9.34 -16.03 26.38
N SER A 291 -9.90 -15.77 27.57
CA SER A 291 -10.87 -16.69 28.18
C SER A 291 -12.13 -16.79 27.32
N GLN A 292 -12.97 -17.79 27.58
CA GLN A 292 -14.25 -17.91 26.87
C GLN A 292 -15.14 -16.70 27.17
N ASP A 293 -15.24 -16.28 28.43
CA ASP A 293 -16.01 -15.10 28.84
C ASP A 293 -15.53 -13.83 28.12
N GLU A 294 -14.22 -13.62 28.02
CA GLU A 294 -13.66 -12.45 27.32
C GLU A 294 -13.98 -12.44 25.82
N ARG A 295 -14.02 -13.62 25.19
CA ARG A 295 -14.45 -13.74 23.79
C ARG A 295 -15.93 -13.39 23.67
N ASP A 296 -16.75 -13.94 24.54
CA ASP A 296 -18.20 -13.76 24.50
C ASP A 296 -18.59 -12.32 24.82
N GLU A 297 -17.91 -11.66 25.77
CA GLU A 297 -18.08 -10.23 26.07
C GLU A 297 -17.74 -9.34 24.86
N LEU A 298 -16.62 -9.57 24.19
CA LEU A 298 -16.24 -8.79 23.00
C LEU A 298 -17.25 -8.98 21.85
N LEU A 299 -17.69 -10.20 21.62
CA LEU A 299 -18.71 -10.49 20.60
C LEU A 299 -20.09 -9.96 20.98
N ALA A 300 -20.46 -10.00 22.26
CA ALA A 300 -21.70 -9.42 22.78
C ALA A 300 -21.69 -7.89 22.62
N PHE A 301 -20.56 -7.24 22.93
CA PHE A 301 -20.39 -5.80 22.70
C PHE A 301 -20.57 -5.44 21.22
N TYR A 302 -19.92 -6.18 20.31
CA TYR A 302 -20.13 -6.00 18.87
C TYR A 302 -21.61 -6.16 18.48
N ARG A 303 -22.29 -7.21 18.98
CA ARG A 303 -23.73 -7.46 18.69
C ARG A 303 -24.63 -6.33 19.24
N ALA A 304 -24.32 -5.80 20.42
CA ALA A 304 -25.05 -4.69 21.01
C ALA A 304 -24.94 -3.42 20.14
N ARG A 305 -23.74 -3.10 19.63
CA ARG A 305 -23.56 -2.02 18.65
C ARG A 305 -24.37 -2.26 17.38
N ARG A 306 -24.40 -3.49 16.86
CA ARG A 306 -25.25 -3.83 15.70
C ARG A 306 -26.75 -3.68 15.96
N ALA A 307 -27.21 -3.88 17.20
CA ALA A 307 -28.60 -3.68 17.59
C ALA A 307 -28.99 -2.20 17.74
N GLU A 308 -28.00 -1.30 17.82
CA GLU A 308 -28.16 0.16 17.80
C GLU A 308 -28.06 0.73 16.36
N ASP A 309 -28.35 -0.09 15.36
CA ASP A 309 -28.32 0.25 13.92
C ASP A 309 -26.95 0.66 13.35
N LEU A 310 -25.84 0.43 14.07
CA LEU A 310 -24.51 0.63 13.51
C LEU A 310 -24.21 -0.40 12.42
N SER A 311 -23.47 0.03 11.39
CA SER A 311 -22.94 -0.86 10.36
C SER A 311 -21.90 -1.84 10.94
N HIS A 312 -21.58 -2.90 10.19
CA HIS A 312 -20.52 -3.83 10.56
C HIS A 312 -19.20 -3.11 10.85
N GLN A 313 -18.82 -2.15 9.99
CA GLN A 313 -17.55 -1.43 10.11
C GLN A 313 -17.51 -0.52 11.33
N GLU A 314 -18.61 0.15 11.66
CA GLU A 314 -18.70 1.01 12.85
C GLU A 314 -18.67 0.17 14.13
N ALA A 315 -19.47 -0.89 14.21
CA ALA A 315 -19.45 -1.80 15.35
C ALA A 315 -18.09 -2.49 15.54
N MET A 316 -17.40 -2.86 14.45
CA MET A 316 -16.03 -3.38 14.50
C MET A 316 -15.03 -2.33 14.99
N ARG A 317 -15.17 -1.07 14.56
CA ARG A 317 -14.33 0.04 15.03
C ARG A 317 -14.50 0.24 16.53
N ASP A 318 -15.74 0.25 17.02
CA ASP A 318 -16.02 0.38 18.45
C ASP A 318 -15.44 -0.79 19.25
N ALA A 319 -15.62 -2.02 18.76
CA ALA A 319 -15.06 -3.21 19.42
C ALA A 319 -13.52 -3.24 19.38
N PHE A 320 -12.91 -2.71 18.33
CA PHE A 320 -11.45 -2.51 18.28
C PHE A 320 -10.99 -1.46 19.30
N VAL A 321 -11.70 -0.33 19.40
CA VAL A 321 -11.42 0.70 20.39
C VAL A 321 -11.56 0.15 21.81
N SER A 322 -12.59 -0.65 22.09
CA SER A 322 -12.80 -1.25 23.42
C SER A 322 -11.63 -2.14 23.85
N VAL A 323 -11.02 -2.88 22.90
CA VAL A 323 -9.79 -3.65 23.14
C VAL A 323 -8.62 -2.75 23.53
N LEU A 324 -8.43 -1.63 22.84
CA LEU A 324 -7.33 -0.69 23.07
C LEU A 324 -7.50 0.16 24.33
N VAL A 325 -8.74 0.47 24.73
CA VAL A 325 -8.99 1.23 25.95
C VAL A 325 -9.15 0.35 27.19
N SER A 326 -9.04 -0.97 27.04
CA SER A 326 -9.11 -1.93 28.13
C SER A 326 -7.93 -1.76 29.10
N PRO A 327 -8.15 -1.85 30.42
CA PRO A 327 -7.06 -1.92 31.39
C PRO A 327 -6.04 -3.02 31.08
N ARG A 328 -6.48 -4.13 30.46
CA ARG A 328 -5.63 -5.25 30.02
C ARG A 328 -4.63 -4.88 28.92
N PHE A 329 -4.87 -3.77 28.21
CA PHE A 329 -3.96 -3.23 27.21
C PHE A 329 -2.99 -2.20 27.83
N PHE A 330 -3.52 -1.26 28.62
CA PHE A 330 -2.70 -0.20 29.21
C PHE A 330 -1.78 -0.68 30.33
N PHE A 331 -2.26 -1.61 31.14
CA PHE A 331 -1.53 -2.11 32.29
C PHE A 331 -1.02 -3.51 32.02
N ARG A 332 0.25 -3.74 32.39
CA ARG A 332 0.80 -5.09 32.54
C ARG A 332 0.43 -5.59 33.94
N SER A 333 -0.85 -5.88 34.13
CA SER A 333 -1.36 -6.46 35.38
C SER A 333 -0.96 -7.93 35.46
N THR A 334 -0.40 -8.34 36.59
CA THR A 334 -0.17 -9.75 36.89
C THR A 334 -1.31 -10.25 37.78
N ALA A 335 -1.82 -11.46 37.51
CA ALA A 335 -2.73 -12.13 38.43
C ALA A 335 -1.94 -12.57 39.67
N ALA A 336 -1.80 -11.66 40.64
CA ALA A 336 -1.28 -11.99 41.95
C ALA A 336 -2.44 -12.30 42.88
N ASP A 337 -2.40 -13.47 43.52
CA ASP A 337 -3.32 -13.74 44.62
C ASP A 337 -3.01 -12.77 45.76
N PRO A 338 -4.02 -12.17 46.41
CA PRO A 338 -3.79 -11.27 47.53
C PRO A 338 -3.14 -12.04 48.69
N GLY A 339 -1.87 -11.73 48.96
CA GLY A 339 -1.09 -12.34 50.03
C GLY A 339 0.31 -11.73 50.15
N PRO A 340 1.03 -11.95 51.27
CA PRO A 340 2.40 -11.46 51.45
C PRO A 340 3.45 -12.25 50.65
N GLU A 341 3.08 -13.44 50.15
CA GLU A 341 3.99 -14.34 49.46
C GLU A 341 4.17 -13.95 47.98
N PRO A 342 5.39 -14.04 47.42
CA PRO A 342 5.62 -13.81 46.00
C PRO A 342 4.84 -14.80 45.12
N THR A 343 3.90 -14.31 44.32
CA THR A 343 3.21 -15.13 43.31
C THR A 343 4.10 -15.34 42.09
N LEU A 344 4.22 -16.59 41.63
CA LEU A 344 4.92 -16.90 40.40
C LEU A 344 4.14 -16.37 39.20
N LEU A 345 4.82 -15.70 38.26
CA LEU A 345 4.21 -15.26 37.02
C LEU A 345 3.75 -16.47 36.20
N THR A 346 2.63 -16.33 35.49
CA THR A 346 2.26 -17.28 34.44
C THR A 346 3.28 -17.21 33.29
N HIS A 347 3.33 -18.26 32.46
CA HIS A 347 4.23 -18.30 31.31
C HIS A 347 3.99 -17.13 30.32
N HIS A 348 2.74 -16.68 30.16
CA HIS A 348 2.42 -15.51 29.33
C HIS A 348 2.87 -14.20 29.96
N GLU A 349 2.70 -14.04 31.27
CA GLU A 349 3.19 -12.87 32.00
C GLU A 349 4.73 -12.81 32.01
N LEU A 350 5.40 -13.95 32.15
CA LEU A 350 6.86 -14.03 32.07
C LEU A 350 7.37 -13.66 30.67
N ALA A 351 6.72 -14.16 29.61
CA ALA A 351 7.03 -13.77 28.23
C ALA A 351 6.81 -12.28 27.98
N SER A 352 5.70 -11.72 28.47
CA SER A 352 5.41 -10.29 28.38
C SER A 352 6.47 -9.49 29.15
N ARG A 353 6.78 -9.86 30.40
CA ARG A 353 7.81 -9.18 31.19
C ARG A 353 9.19 -9.20 30.52
N LEU A 354 9.61 -10.35 29.99
CA LEU A 354 10.91 -10.49 29.33
C LEU A 354 10.99 -9.65 28.05
N SER A 355 9.96 -9.74 27.19
CA SER A 355 9.93 -8.99 25.93
C SER A 355 9.83 -7.48 26.13
N TYR A 356 9.05 -7.00 27.09
CA TYR A 356 8.99 -5.56 27.37
C TYR A 356 10.22 -5.04 28.08
N PHE A 357 10.87 -5.86 28.91
CA PHE A 357 12.13 -5.50 29.53
C PHE A 357 13.23 -5.30 28.46
N LEU A 358 13.39 -6.25 27.53
CA LEU A 358 14.48 -6.21 26.55
C LEU A 358 14.14 -5.45 25.26
N TRP A 359 12.91 -5.50 24.79
CA TRP A 359 12.50 -4.92 23.50
C TRP A 359 11.47 -3.80 23.63
N SER A 360 10.96 -3.53 24.84
CA SER A 360 9.87 -2.55 25.04
C SER A 360 8.72 -2.77 24.06
N SER A 361 8.38 -4.04 23.82
CA SER A 361 7.43 -4.48 22.82
C SER A 361 6.84 -5.84 23.18
N LEU A 362 5.81 -6.22 22.44
CA LEU A 362 5.15 -7.51 22.57
C LEU A 362 6.13 -8.68 22.37
N PRO A 363 5.89 -9.83 23.02
CA PRO A 363 6.62 -11.06 22.71
C PRO A 363 6.39 -11.44 21.24
N ASP A 364 7.42 -11.98 20.59
CA ASP A 364 7.29 -12.49 19.24
C ASP A 364 6.70 -13.90 19.21
N GLY A 365 6.43 -14.41 18.00
CA GLY A 365 5.78 -15.72 17.83
C GLY A 365 6.57 -16.88 18.44
N GLU A 366 7.89 -16.79 18.55
CA GLU A 366 8.69 -17.84 19.21
C GLU A 366 8.53 -17.79 20.73
N LEU A 367 8.69 -16.62 21.34
CA LEU A 367 8.51 -16.47 22.79
C LEU A 367 7.07 -16.76 23.22
N SER A 368 6.07 -16.35 22.44
CA SER A 368 4.66 -16.67 22.68
C SER A 368 4.37 -18.17 22.57
N ARG A 369 5.08 -18.92 21.71
CA ARG A 369 4.92 -20.39 21.62
C ARG A 369 5.46 -21.09 22.86
N HIS A 370 6.62 -20.71 23.37
CA HIS A 370 7.13 -21.22 24.66
C HIS A 370 6.18 -20.90 25.82
N ALA A 371 5.62 -19.68 25.80
CA ALA A 371 4.61 -19.31 26.79
C ALA A 371 3.38 -20.23 26.73
N ALA A 372 2.87 -20.48 25.52
CA ALA A 372 1.71 -21.36 25.29
C ALA A 372 2.01 -22.85 25.58
N ALA A 373 3.24 -23.29 25.38
CA ALA A 373 3.68 -24.66 25.67
C ALA A 373 3.89 -24.93 27.17
N GLY A 374 3.93 -23.88 28.00
CA GLY A 374 4.15 -24.03 29.44
C GLY A 374 5.58 -24.42 29.82
N ASP A 375 6.56 -24.16 28.95
CA ASP A 375 7.96 -24.55 29.17
C ASP A 375 8.87 -23.37 29.55
N LEU A 376 8.38 -22.13 29.50
CA LEU A 376 9.19 -20.93 29.73
C LEU A 376 9.79 -20.79 31.16
N HIS A 377 9.30 -21.56 32.13
CA HIS A 377 9.91 -21.66 33.47
C HIS A 377 11.12 -22.60 33.50
N ASN A 378 11.31 -23.43 32.49
CA ASN A 378 12.52 -24.20 32.35
C ASN A 378 13.70 -23.24 32.15
N ARG A 379 14.70 -23.35 33.04
CA ARG A 379 15.88 -22.49 33.04
C ARG A 379 16.62 -22.48 31.71
N GLU A 380 16.74 -23.63 31.04
CA GLU A 380 17.44 -23.72 29.76
C GLU A 380 16.69 -22.99 28.66
N VAL A 381 15.36 -23.15 28.60
CA VAL A 381 14.48 -22.45 27.66
C VAL A 381 14.52 -20.95 27.90
N LEU A 382 14.40 -20.51 29.16
CA LEU A 382 14.44 -19.10 29.52
C LEU A 382 15.78 -18.43 29.16
N LEU A 383 16.90 -19.11 29.42
CA LEU A 383 18.23 -18.63 29.05
C LEU A 383 18.42 -18.57 27.54
N ALA A 384 17.97 -19.60 26.81
CA ALA A 384 18.03 -19.63 25.35
C ALA A 384 17.22 -18.47 24.74
N GLN A 385 15.98 -18.28 25.20
CA GLN A 385 15.14 -17.16 24.75
C GLN A 385 15.76 -15.82 25.12
N THR A 386 16.25 -15.63 26.35
CA THR A 386 16.90 -14.37 26.76
C THR A 386 18.09 -14.03 25.84
N ARG A 387 18.99 -14.99 25.57
CA ARG A 387 20.14 -14.79 24.67
C ARG A 387 19.71 -14.46 23.24
N ARG A 388 18.64 -15.09 22.74
CA ARG A 388 18.07 -14.78 21.43
C ARG A 388 17.56 -13.34 21.39
N LEU A 389 16.81 -12.90 22.39
CA LEU A 389 16.26 -11.55 22.48
C LEU A 389 17.37 -10.49 22.55
N LEU A 390 18.46 -10.76 23.28
CA LEU A 390 19.61 -9.86 23.40
C LEU A 390 20.35 -9.64 22.08
N ARG A 391 20.32 -10.61 21.17
CA ARG A 391 20.98 -10.53 19.84
C ARG A 391 20.10 -9.92 18.75
N ASP A 392 18.79 -9.85 18.97
CA ASP A 392 17.84 -9.29 18.01
C ASP A 392 18.02 -7.76 17.87
N PRO A 393 17.90 -7.19 16.65
CA PRO A 393 17.99 -5.73 16.45
C PRO A 393 17.06 -4.88 17.31
N ARG A 394 15.94 -5.45 17.80
CA ARG A 394 15.00 -4.77 18.71
C ARG A 394 15.61 -4.46 20.08
N ILE A 395 16.73 -5.09 20.48
CA ILE A 395 17.43 -4.78 21.74
C ILE A 395 17.89 -3.32 21.81
N ARG A 396 18.03 -2.65 20.66
CA ARG A 396 18.23 -1.21 20.57
C ARG A 396 17.23 -0.43 21.43
N ARG A 397 16.00 -0.92 21.59
CA ARG A 397 14.98 -0.28 22.42
C ARG A 397 15.34 -0.31 23.90
N LEU A 398 16.04 -1.33 24.41
CA LEU A 398 16.60 -1.30 25.76
C LEU A 398 17.60 -0.14 25.91
N ALA A 399 18.51 0.03 24.95
CA ALA A 399 19.48 1.13 24.96
C ALA A 399 18.78 2.51 24.91
N THR A 400 17.74 2.67 24.10
CA THR A 400 16.96 3.91 24.01
C THR A 400 16.10 4.17 25.25
N GLU A 401 15.38 3.16 25.73
CA GLU A 401 14.39 3.28 26.79
C GLU A 401 15.05 3.25 28.17
N PHE A 402 15.72 2.16 28.51
CA PHE A 402 16.40 2.03 29.80
C PHE A 402 17.62 2.95 29.86
N GLY A 403 18.53 2.84 28.88
CA GLY A 403 19.75 3.64 28.85
C GLY A 403 19.46 5.15 28.78
N GLY A 404 18.48 5.55 27.98
CA GLY A 404 18.05 6.95 27.87
C GLY A 404 17.54 7.56 29.17
N HIS A 405 16.77 6.80 29.97
CA HIS A 405 16.28 7.29 31.27
C HIS A 405 17.35 7.18 32.37
N TRP A 406 18.14 6.10 32.36
CA TRP A 406 19.21 5.89 33.31
C TRP A 406 20.26 7.00 33.19
N LEU A 407 20.77 7.24 31.99
CA LEU A 407 21.84 8.22 31.72
C LEU A 407 21.33 9.62 31.39
N ASP A 408 20.00 9.83 31.41
CA ASP A 408 19.32 11.12 31.23
C ASP A 408 19.52 11.79 29.85
N PHE A 409 19.64 11.00 28.79
CA PHE A 409 19.71 11.52 27.41
C PHE A 409 18.41 11.32 26.63
N ARG A 410 17.39 10.67 27.20
CA ARG A 410 16.17 10.31 26.46
C ARG A 410 15.48 11.49 25.78
N ARG A 411 15.50 12.65 26.41
CA ARG A 411 14.86 13.87 25.88
C ARG A 411 15.82 14.76 25.10
N PHE A 412 17.05 14.30 24.82
CA PHE A 412 18.07 15.12 24.18
C PHE A 412 17.66 15.64 22.80
N GLU A 413 16.82 14.90 22.07
CA GLU A 413 16.30 15.38 20.79
C GLU A 413 15.39 16.62 20.90
N SER A 414 14.87 16.91 22.10
CA SER A 414 14.13 18.14 22.38
C SER A 414 14.99 19.21 23.07
N HIS A 415 16.31 18.98 23.19
CA HIS A 415 17.20 19.89 23.91
C HIS A 415 17.39 21.22 23.15
N GLN A 416 16.94 22.31 23.76
CA GLN A 416 17.08 23.68 23.26
C GLN A 416 18.11 24.50 24.04
N GLY A 417 18.95 23.83 24.84
CA GLY A 417 19.91 24.53 25.69
C GLY A 417 21.01 25.23 24.91
N VAL A 418 21.28 24.89 23.65
CA VAL A 418 22.36 25.48 22.84
C VAL A 418 21.85 26.69 22.04
N ASP A 419 22.57 27.80 22.14
CA ASP A 419 22.35 29.00 21.32
C ASP A 419 22.80 28.73 19.87
N ARG A 420 21.82 28.56 18.96
CA ARG A 420 22.09 28.24 17.56
C ARG A 420 22.56 29.42 16.71
N GLU A 421 22.33 30.66 17.16
CA GLU A 421 22.86 31.84 16.46
C GLU A 421 24.38 31.91 16.65
N ARG A 422 24.83 31.62 17.88
CA ARG A 422 26.25 31.60 18.21
C ARG A 422 26.96 30.31 17.80
N PHE A 423 26.26 29.18 17.81
CA PHE A 423 26.77 27.86 17.43
C PHE A 423 25.99 27.28 16.23
N PRO A 424 26.14 27.85 15.03
CA PRO A 424 25.35 27.46 13.86
C PRO A 424 25.63 26.03 13.37
N SER A 425 26.75 25.42 13.80
CA SER A 425 27.05 24.02 13.54
C SER A 425 26.19 23.05 14.37
N PHE A 426 25.49 23.52 15.40
CA PHE A 426 24.53 22.72 16.17
C PHE A 426 23.19 22.63 15.43
N THR A 427 23.18 21.82 14.37
CA THR A 427 21.97 21.55 13.58
C THR A 427 21.12 20.43 14.20
N ASP A 428 19.89 20.27 13.71
CA ASP A 428 19.03 19.17 14.14
C ASP A 428 19.60 17.80 13.75
N GLU A 429 20.31 17.71 12.62
CA GLU A 429 21.02 16.50 12.19
C GLU A 429 22.15 16.14 13.15
N LEU A 430 22.91 17.15 13.63
CA LEU A 430 23.94 16.91 14.63
C LEU A 430 23.31 16.46 15.94
N ARG A 431 22.27 17.15 16.42
CA ARG A 431 21.57 16.79 17.67
C ARG A 431 21.04 15.36 17.62
N GLN A 432 20.47 14.92 16.49
CA GLN A 432 20.05 13.55 16.27
C GLN A 432 21.24 12.57 16.29
N ALA A 433 22.35 12.91 15.62
CA ALA A 433 23.54 12.07 15.62
C ALA A 433 24.16 11.92 17.02
N MET A 434 24.16 12.97 17.83
CA MET A 434 24.61 12.91 19.22
C MET A 434 23.72 11.98 20.06
N PHE A 435 22.39 12.00 19.86
CA PHE A 435 21.47 11.10 20.53
C PHE A 435 21.68 9.63 20.12
N GLU A 436 22.01 9.38 18.86
CA GLU A 436 22.22 8.04 18.32
C GLU A 436 23.50 7.35 18.83
N GLU A 437 24.55 8.11 19.13
CA GLU A 437 25.84 7.60 19.61
C GLU A 437 25.72 6.69 20.85
N PRO A 438 25.17 7.12 22.00
CA PRO A 438 25.04 6.28 23.19
C PRO A 438 24.10 5.10 22.96
N VAL A 439 23.04 5.28 22.15
CA VAL A 439 22.11 4.19 21.84
C VAL A 439 22.84 3.08 21.09
N ARG A 440 23.66 3.42 20.10
CA ARG A 440 24.44 2.45 19.32
C ARG A 440 25.53 1.80 20.16
N PHE A 441 26.23 2.59 20.96
CA PHE A 441 27.24 2.09 21.88
C PHE A 441 26.66 1.02 22.82
N MET A 442 25.56 1.32 23.51
CA MET A 442 24.92 0.37 24.42
C MET A 442 24.29 -0.83 23.70
N THR A 443 23.70 -0.62 22.51
CA THR A 443 23.17 -1.73 21.70
C THR A 443 24.28 -2.72 21.38
N ASP A 444 25.43 -2.23 20.92
CA ASP A 444 26.57 -3.07 20.58
C ASP A 444 27.16 -3.76 21.82
N LEU A 445 27.30 -3.01 22.93
CA LEU A 445 27.76 -3.55 24.21
C LEU A 445 26.93 -4.75 24.66
N VAL A 446 25.59 -4.63 24.60
CA VAL A 446 24.67 -5.71 24.98
C VAL A 446 24.75 -6.89 24.01
N GLN A 447 24.78 -6.65 22.70
CA GLN A 447 24.78 -7.71 21.69
C GLN A 447 26.05 -8.57 21.71
N ARG A 448 27.20 -7.93 21.98
CA ARG A 448 28.49 -8.60 22.07
C ARG A 448 28.79 -9.21 23.44
N ASP A 449 27.91 -9.03 24.44
CA ASP A 449 28.19 -9.39 25.84
C ASP A 449 29.47 -8.69 26.34
N GLY A 450 29.60 -7.40 26.03
CA GLY A 450 30.76 -6.57 26.37
C GLY A 450 30.79 -6.16 27.83
N SER A 451 31.97 -5.72 28.29
CA SER A 451 32.17 -5.33 29.69
C SER A 451 31.46 -4.02 29.99
N ILE A 452 30.68 -3.95 31.07
CA ILE A 452 30.04 -2.70 31.50
C ILE A 452 31.05 -1.57 31.76
N MET A 453 32.31 -1.92 32.06
CA MET A 453 33.40 -0.96 32.26
C MET A 453 33.71 -0.15 30.98
N GLU A 454 33.40 -0.68 29.79
CA GLU A 454 33.57 0.04 28.51
C GLU A 454 32.76 1.34 28.47
N LEU A 455 31.69 1.48 29.28
CA LEU A 455 30.97 2.74 29.44
C LEU A 455 31.84 3.86 30.03
N VAL A 456 32.90 3.52 30.76
CA VAL A 456 33.82 4.47 31.41
C VAL A 456 35.14 4.54 30.66
N ASP A 457 35.78 3.40 30.41
CA ASP A 457 37.14 3.31 29.86
C ASP A 457 37.21 2.79 28.41
N GLY A 458 36.06 2.64 27.74
CA GLY A 458 36.00 2.14 26.38
C GLY A 458 36.73 3.05 25.39
N THR A 459 37.53 2.45 24.50
CA THR A 459 38.35 3.17 23.51
C THR A 459 37.70 3.24 22.12
N HIS A 460 36.38 3.03 22.02
CA HIS A 460 35.66 3.03 20.74
C HIS A 460 34.40 3.89 20.80
N THR A 461 33.88 4.30 19.64
CA THR A 461 32.58 4.99 19.52
C THR A 461 31.87 4.64 18.20
N PHE A 462 30.62 5.10 18.04
CA PHE A 462 29.82 4.98 16.83
C PHE A 462 29.55 6.36 16.24
N VAL A 463 29.85 6.54 14.97
CA VAL A 463 29.64 7.81 14.27
C VAL A 463 29.00 7.61 12.90
N ASN A 464 28.17 8.56 12.50
CA ASN A 464 27.80 8.80 11.11
C ASN A 464 28.66 9.95 10.54
N PRO A 465 28.53 10.32 9.25
CA PRO A 465 29.32 11.41 8.67
C PRO A 465 29.15 12.77 9.39
N VAL A 466 27.97 13.04 9.95
CA VAL A 466 27.70 14.29 10.68
C VAL A 466 28.50 14.33 11.98
N LEU A 467 28.41 13.28 12.81
CA LEU A 467 29.11 13.20 14.09
C LEU A 467 30.63 13.05 13.91
N ALA A 468 31.07 12.34 12.86
CA ALA A 468 32.49 12.22 12.53
C ALA A 468 33.11 13.58 12.24
N ARG A 469 32.46 14.43 11.43
CA ARG A 469 32.89 15.81 11.19
C ARG A 469 32.88 16.63 12.47
N HIS A 470 31.86 16.51 13.30
CA HIS A 470 31.79 17.20 14.58
C HIS A 470 32.95 16.81 15.52
N TYR A 471 33.41 15.56 15.47
CA TYR A 471 34.54 15.07 16.26
C TYR A 471 35.91 15.27 15.61
N GLY A 472 35.98 15.76 14.36
CA GLY A 472 37.24 15.85 13.62
C GLY A 472 37.84 14.47 13.33
N LEU A 473 37.01 13.42 13.27
CA LEU A 473 37.46 12.09 12.89
C LEU A 473 37.72 12.05 11.38
N PRO A 474 38.75 11.30 10.91
CA PRO A 474 38.99 11.12 9.49
C PRO A 474 37.72 10.60 8.79
N GLU A 475 37.44 11.12 7.60
CA GLU A 475 36.45 10.50 6.72
C GLU A 475 36.93 9.07 6.42
N ALA A 476 36.15 8.08 6.87
CA ALA A 476 36.50 6.69 6.63
C ALA A 476 35.94 6.22 5.29
N GLY A 477 36.55 5.16 4.77
CA GLY A 477 36.14 4.48 3.55
C GLY A 477 34.72 3.89 3.60
N PRO A 478 34.30 3.21 2.53
CA PRO A 478 32.93 2.73 2.38
C PRO A 478 32.50 1.83 3.56
N SER A 479 31.30 2.08 4.10
CA SER A 479 30.64 1.29 5.14
C SER A 479 29.33 0.71 4.60
N GLU A 480 28.90 -0.43 5.16
CA GLU A 480 27.63 -1.09 4.80
C GLU A 480 26.36 -0.29 5.19
N GLY A 481 26.53 0.83 5.92
CA GLY A 481 25.45 1.73 6.29
C GLY A 481 25.94 3.10 6.75
N PRO A 482 25.03 4.02 7.12
CA PRO A 482 25.38 5.40 7.45
C PRO A 482 26.13 5.54 8.79
N TRP A 483 26.25 4.48 9.57
CA TRP A 483 26.92 4.44 10.87
C TRP A 483 28.06 3.44 10.85
N ARG A 484 29.16 3.78 11.52
CA ARG A 484 30.32 2.90 11.69
C ARG A 484 30.85 2.96 13.11
N ARG A 485 31.45 1.84 13.53
CA ARG A 485 32.29 1.79 14.72
C ARG A 485 33.66 2.39 14.42
N VAL A 486 34.23 3.10 15.39
CA VAL A 486 35.58 3.66 15.34
C VAL A 486 36.32 3.17 16.57
N ASP A 487 37.27 2.26 16.37
CA ASP A 487 38.18 1.80 17.43
C ASP A 487 39.34 2.79 17.61
N ASN A 488 40.00 2.74 18.77
CA ASN A 488 41.06 3.68 19.18
C ASN A 488 40.64 5.16 19.07
N ALA A 489 39.36 5.42 19.39
CA ALA A 489 38.75 6.74 19.35
C ALA A 489 39.32 7.68 20.44
N ASP A 490 39.98 7.12 21.45
CA ASP A 490 40.69 7.82 22.54
C ASP A 490 41.81 8.70 22.01
N ARG A 491 42.43 8.33 20.88
CA ARG A 491 43.41 9.17 20.16
C ARG A 491 42.82 10.50 19.67
N PHE A 492 41.49 10.58 19.57
CA PHE A 492 40.73 11.77 19.19
C PHE A 492 39.95 12.35 20.39
N GLY A 493 40.26 11.91 21.61
CA GLY A 493 39.55 12.29 22.83
C GLY A 493 38.11 11.77 22.91
N ARG A 494 37.82 10.66 22.24
CA ARG A 494 36.50 9.98 22.22
C ARG A 494 36.59 8.58 22.83
N GLY A 495 35.44 7.96 23.09
CA GLY A 495 35.37 6.66 23.75
C GLY A 495 34.76 6.74 25.16
N GLY A 496 34.02 5.69 25.52
CA GLY A 496 33.17 5.68 26.72
C GLY A 496 32.09 6.76 26.67
N LEU A 497 31.26 6.83 27.71
CA LEU A 497 30.17 7.79 27.81
C LEU A 497 30.68 9.22 28.04
N LEU A 498 31.72 9.39 28.85
CA LEU A 498 32.14 10.72 29.36
C LEU A 498 32.59 11.68 28.24
N SER A 499 33.06 11.15 27.12
CA SER A 499 33.54 11.92 25.97
C SER A 499 32.48 12.17 24.88
N MET A 500 31.30 11.54 25.00
CA MET A 500 30.22 11.68 24.02
C MET A 500 29.58 13.06 24.13
N SER A 501 29.41 13.70 22.99
CA SER A 501 28.90 15.07 22.90
C SER A 501 27.50 15.24 23.48
N VAL A 502 26.65 14.20 23.43
CA VAL A 502 25.33 14.20 24.07
C VAL A 502 25.41 14.54 25.56
N PHE A 503 26.31 13.89 26.32
CA PHE A 503 26.45 14.14 27.76
C PHE A 503 27.23 15.42 28.04
N LEU A 504 28.20 15.77 27.20
CA LEU A 504 28.94 17.02 27.32
C LEU A 504 28.04 18.24 27.15
N THR A 505 27.07 18.16 26.22
CA THR A 505 26.10 19.21 25.92
C THR A 505 24.94 19.23 26.90
N ALA A 506 24.30 18.08 27.17
CA ALA A 506 23.16 18.00 28.10
C ALA A 506 23.51 18.54 29.50
N ASN A 507 24.75 18.31 29.94
CA ASN A 507 25.24 18.73 31.24
C ASN A 507 26.03 20.05 31.19
N SER A 508 25.63 21.00 30.34
CA SER A 508 26.21 22.35 30.29
C SER A 508 25.13 23.42 30.05
N PRO A 509 25.30 24.65 30.56
CA PRO A 509 24.51 25.80 30.11
C PRO A 509 24.81 26.14 28.64
N GLY A 510 23.87 26.78 27.95
CA GLY A 510 23.98 27.07 26.52
C GLY A 510 25.17 27.89 26.04
N LEU A 511 25.69 28.75 26.92
CA LEU A 511 26.75 29.70 26.59
C LEU A 511 28.12 29.33 27.20
N ARG A 512 28.22 28.25 27.99
CA ARG A 512 29.49 27.87 28.65
C ARG A 512 29.55 26.39 29.01
N THR A 513 30.74 25.81 29.03
CA THR A 513 30.98 24.47 29.59
C THR A 513 30.82 24.46 31.11
N SER A 514 30.36 23.35 31.71
CA SER A 514 30.27 23.23 33.17
C SER A 514 30.82 21.89 33.69
N PRO A 515 32.08 21.86 34.18
CA PRO A 515 32.64 20.68 34.83
C PRO A 515 31.83 20.23 36.05
N VAL A 516 31.28 21.17 36.81
CA VAL A 516 30.45 20.88 38.00
C VAL A 516 29.18 20.12 37.64
N LYS A 517 28.43 20.54 36.60
CA LYS A 517 27.23 19.83 36.16
C LYS A 517 27.56 18.44 35.61
N ARG A 518 28.67 18.31 34.87
CA ARG A 518 29.14 17.00 34.38
C ARG A 518 29.52 16.08 35.52
N GLY A 519 30.28 16.56 36.51
CA GLY A 519 30.63 15.79 37.71
C GLY A 519 29.41 15.37 38.52
N TYR A 520 28.42 16.25 38.66
CA TYR A 520 27.15 15.92 39.31
C TYR A 520 26.40 14.80 38.56
N TRP A 521 26.34 14.85 37.24
CA TRP A 521 25.74 13.80 36.42
C TRP A 521 26.46 12.46 36.59
N VAL A 522 27.81 12.45 36.57
CA VAL A 522 28.61 11.25 36.83
C VAL A 522 28.21 10.64 38.18
N VAL A 523 28.35 11.37 39.29
CA VAL A 523 28.03 10.86 40.64
C VAL A 523 26.59 10.35 40.78
N ARG A 524 25.64 10.90 40.02
CA ARG A 524 24.22 10.54 40.11
C ARG A 524 23.81 9.39 39.19
N ARG A 525 24.46 9.22 38.04
CA ARG A 525 23.97 8.37 36.94
C ARG A 525 24.97 7.33 36.46
N VAL A 526 26.28 7.54 36.64
CA VAL A 526 27.36 6.65 36.17
C VAL A 526 28.00 6.01 37.39
#